data_AF-A0AA96EEX7-F1
#
_entry.id   AF-A0AA96EEX7-F1
#
_cell.length_a   1.000
_cell.length_b   1.000
_cell.length_c   1.000
_cell.angle_alpha   90.00
_cell.angle_beta   90.00
_cell.angle_gamma   90.00
#
_symmetry.space_group_name_H-M   'P 1'
#
loop_
_entity.id
_entity.type
_entity.pdbx_description
1 polymer ?
#
loop_
_entity_poly.entity_id
_entity_poly.type
_entity_poly.pdbx_seq_one_letter_code
_entity_poly.pdbx_strand_id
1 'polypeptide(L)'
;MTDTAVFLLHAAIAALLAMAVLFLPIRMRGRHALMAVVITACVVLSTAWLAGVSLVPLVPAFADALRRLIGLTVLLGPWLVGAAVVATIEAWRQRADGQRTAGRLAVGLSIYVALSFLGFEVGKAWHDAEMRQFFQASGYPVWSMYVVMGVETLSALALLSSRLRLVAAGVLALVMLGAIATHARNGDPFGDSLDALRMLLVLGCILLLARSLRSGRWHRLRS
;
A
#
# COMPACT_ATOMS: atom_id res chain seq x y z
N MET A 1 -14.24 16.70 12.79
CA MET A 1 -12.90 16.06 12.78
C MET A 1 -12.37 16.14 11.37
N THR A 2 -11.07 16.40 11.16
CA THR A 2 -10.48 16.40 9.82
C THR A 2 -10.37 14.98 9.27
N ASP A 3 -10.39 14.79 7.96
CA ASP A 3 -10.26 13.45 7.33
C ASP A 3 -8.97 12.74 7.76
N THR A 4 -7.90 13.50 8.01
CA THR A 4 -6.65 13.01 8.60
C THR A 4 -6.84 12.40 9.99
N ALA A 5 -7.57 13.08 10.88
CA ALA A 5 -7.83 12.58 12.22
C ALA A 5 -8.67 11.30 12.17
N VAL A 6 -9.63 11.23 11.24
CA VAL A 6 -10.44 10.02 11.00
C VAL A 6 -9.57 8.87 10.49
N PHE A 7 -8.71 9.11 9.50
CA PHE A 7 -7.77 8.11 8.98
C PHE A 7 -6.87 7.56 10.09
N LEU A 8 -6.21 8.44 10.85
CA LEU A 8 -5.28 8.06 11.91
C LEU A 8 -5.99 7.30 13.04
N LEU A 9 -7.21 7.71 13.40
CA LEU A 9 -8.01 7.02 14.40
C LEU A 9 -8.34 5.59 13.97
N HIS A 10 -8.82 5.38 12.74
CA HIS A 10 -9.15 4.03 12.25
C HIS A 10 -7.90 3.15 12.15
N ALA A 11 -6.78 3.70 11.68
CA ALA A 11 -5.51 2.98 11.65
C ALA A 11 -5.02 2.60 13.06
N ALA A 12 -5.17 3.51 14.03
CA ALA A 12 -4.81 3.26 15.42
C ALA A 12 -5.70 2.19 16.07
N ILE A 13 -7.02 2.26 15.87
CA ILE A 13 -7.97 1.24 16.37
C ILE A 13 -7.61 -0.12 15.78
N ALA A 14 -7.36 -0.21 14.47
CA ALA A 14 -6.96 -1.46 13.83
C ALA A 14 -5.64 -2.01 14.39
N ALA A 15 -4.67 -1.15 14.67
CA ALA A 15 -3.42 -1.55 15.30
C ALA A 15 -3.66 -2.09 16.72
N LEU A 16 -4.53 -1.46 17.51
CA LEU A 16 -4.90 -1.93 18.85
C LEU A 16 -5.61 -3.29 18.80
N LEU A 17 -6.54 -3.50 17.86
CA LEU A 17 -7.21 -4.79 17.67
C LEU A 17 -6.22 -5.87 17.24
N ALA A 18 -5.34 -5.57 16.29
CA ALA A 18 -4.28 -6.49 15.86
C ALA A 18 -3.36 -6.85 17.03
N MET A 19 -3.05 -5.89 17.90
CA MET A 19 -2.29 -6.13 19.13
C MET A 19 -3.04 -7.03 20.11
N ALA A 20 -4.35 -6.81 20.30
CA ALA A 20 -5.19 -7.65 21.15
C ALA A 20 -5.23 -9.11 20.69
N VAL A 21 -5.28 -9.35 19.36
CA VAL A 21 -5.18 -10.70 18.77
C VAL A 21 -3.87 -11.40 19.16
N LEU A 22 -2.77 -10.66 19.32
CA LEU A 22 -1.47 -11.20 19.75
C LEU A 22 -1.43 -11.57 21.24
N PHE A 23 -2.29 -10.98 22.07
CA PHE A 23 -2.39 -11.26 23.51
C PHE A 23 -3.36 -12.39 23.85
N LEU A 24 -4.10 -12.93 22.88
CA LEU A 24 -4.94 -14.10 23.10
C LEU A 24 -4.07 -15.29 23.60
N PRO A 25 -4.55 -16.09 24.57
CA PRO A 25 -3.77 -17.11 25.29
C PRO A 25 -3.22 -18.24 24.40
N ILE A 26 -3.58 -18.27 23.12
CA ILE A 26 -3.03 -19.18 22.11
C ILE A 26 -2.13 -18.38 21.16
N ARG A 27 -1.07 -17.80 21.72
CA ARG A 27 -0.18 -16.82 21.07
C ARG A 27 0.34 -17.27 19.70
N MET A 28 0.63 -18.56 19.51
CA MET A 28 1.08 -19.11 18.21
C MET A 28 -0.03 -19.12 17.14
N ARG A 29 -1.26 -19.51 17.49
CA ARG A 29 -2.40 -19.52 16.54
C ARG A 29 -2.86 -18.10 16.19
N GLY A 30 -2.92 -17.19 17.16
CA GLY A 30 -3.30 -15.80 16.93
C GLY A 30 -2.40 -15.09 15.91
N ARG A 31 -1.11 -15.43 15.91
CA ARG A 31 -0.12 -14.86 14.98
C ARG A 31 -0.31 -15.33 13.55
N HIS A 32 -0.45 -16.64 13.33
CA HIS A 32 -0.73 -17.16 12.00
C HIS A 32 -2.06 -16.65 11.45
N ALA A 33 -3.09 -16.56 12.31
CA ALA A 33 -4.38 -15.98 11.95
C ALA A 33 -4.24 -14.51 11.54
N LEU A 34 -3.56 -13.66 12.33
CA LEU A 34 -3.34 -12.25 11.99
C LEU A 34 -2.64 -12.11 10.63
N MET A 35 -1.58 -12.86 10.38
CA MET A 35 -0.85 -12.81 9.10
C MET A 35 -1.72 -13.24 7.93
N ALA A 36 -2.49 -14.32 8.10
CA ALA A 36 -3.40 -14.81 7.06
C ALA A 36 -4.48 -13.77 6.76
N VAL A 37 -5.10 -13.17 7.78
CA VAL A 37 -6.10 -12.10 7.63
C VAL A 37 -5.52 -10.92 6.87
N VAL A 38 -4.33 -10.42 7.25
CA VAL A 38 -3.69 -9.29 6.58
C VAL A 38 -3.38 -9.60 5.12
N ILE A 39 -2.82 -10.78 4.82
CA ILE A 39 -2.50 -11.18 3.45
C ILE A 39 -3.76 -11.34 2.59
N THR A 40 -4.80 -11.98 3.13
CA THR A 40 -6.07 -12.13 2.42
C THR A 40 -6.71 -10.77 2.16
N ALA A 41 -6.74 -9.88 3.15
CA ALA A 41 -7.26 -8.53 3.00
C ALA A 41 -6.46 -7.73 1.96
N CYS A 42 -5.13 -7.85 1.92
CA CYS A 42 -4.29 -7.25 0.89
C CYS A 42 -4.74 -7.65 -0.52
N VAL A 43 -4.93 -8.95 -0.76
CA VAL A 43 -5.33 -9.47 -2.08
C VAL A 43 -6.76 -9.05 -2.43
N VAL A 44 -7.71 -9.25 -1.52
CA VAL A 44 -9.13 -8.94 -1.78
C VAL A 44 -9.34 -7.45 -2.01
N LEU A 45 -8.79 -6.59 -1.16
CA LEU A 45 -9.00 -5.14 -1.29
C LEU A 45 -8.35 -4.57 -2.54
N SER A 46 -7.13 -4.99 -2.88
CA SER A 46 -6.43 -4.47 -4.05
C SER A 46 -7.00 -4.99 -5.38
N THR A 47 -7.47 -6.24 -5.42
CA THR A 47 -8.18 -6.77 -6.60
C THR A 47 -9.54 -6.09 -6.79
N ALA A 48 -10.32 -5.90 -5.72
CA ALA A 48 -11.58 -5.16 -5.77
C ALA A 48 -11.37 -3.70 -6.22
N TRP A 49 -10.33 -3.04 -5.71
CA TRP A 49 -9.94 -1.68 -6.13
C TRP A 49 -9.62 -1.62 -7.63
N LEU A 50 -8.71 -2.46 -8.10
CA LEU A 50 -8.28 -2.47 -9.51
C LEU A 50 -9.45 -2.81 -10.44
N ALA A 51 -10.26 -3.81 -10.09
CA ALA A 51 -11.45 -4.19 -10.84
C ALA A 51 -12.46 -3.05 -10.89
N GLY A 52 -12.73 -2.40 -9.74
CA GLY A 52 -13.61 -1.24 -9.65
C GLY A 52 -13.20 -0.12 -10.60
N VAL A 53 -11.96 0.37 -10.47
CA VAL A 53 -11.47 1.49 -11.27
C VAL A 53 -11.42 1.14 -12.77
N SER A 54 -11.09 -0.11 -13.11
CA SER A 54 -11.03 -0.55 -14.51
C SER A 54 -12.41 -0.72 -15.16
N LEU A 55 -13.41 -1.18 -14.40
CA LEU A 55 -14.72 -1.56 -14.94
C LEU A 55 -15.75 -0.41 -14.92
N VAL A 56 -15.61 0.58 -14.04
CA VAL A 56 -16.57 1.71 -13.95
C VAL A 56 -16.84 2.37 -15.31
N PRO A 57 -15.82 2.71 -16.13
CA PRO A 57 -16.06 3.33 -17.44
C PRO A 57 -16.62 2.37 -18.48
N LEU A 58 -16.40 1.06 -18.32
CA LEU A 58 -16.73 0.03 -19.31
C LEU A 58 -18.16 -0.50 -19.14
N VAL A 59 -18.69 -0.48 -17.92
CA VAL A 59 -19.98 -1.11 -17.59
C VAL A 59 -20.89 -0.14 -16.82
N PRO A 60 -21.44 0.89 -17.49
CA PRO A 60 -22.18 1.97 -16.84
C PRO A 60 -23.41 1.49 -16.06
N ALA A 61 -24.03 0.37 -16.48
CA ALA A 61 -25.15 -0.26 -15.78
C ALA A 61 -24.82 -0.66 -14.32
N PHE A 62 -23.54 -0.87 -13.98
CA PHE A 62 -23.09 -1.22 -12.63
C PHE A 62 -22.23 -0.12 -11.99
N ALA A 63 -22.18 1.08 -12.56
CA ALA A 63 -21.27 2.14 -12.10
C ALA A 63 -21.44 2.47 -10.61
N ASP A 64 -22.66 2.57 -10.11
CA ASP A 64 -22.91 2.88 -8.70
C ASP A 64 -22.47 1.76 -7.76
N ALA A 65 -22.69 0.50 -8.14
CA ALA A 65 -22.24 -0.65 -7.37
C ALA A 65 -20.70 -0.71 -7.33
N LEU A 66 -20.03 -0.45 -8.46
CA LEU A 66 -18.58 -0.42 -8.55
C LEU A 66 -17.98 0.78 -7.78
N ARG A 67 -18.60 1.96 -7.84
CA ARG A 67 -18.19 3.13 -7.03
C ARG A 67 -18.33 2.86 -5.53
N ARG A 68 -19.39 2.17 -5.11
CA ARG A 68 -19.54 1.71 -3.72
C ARG A 68 -18.44 0.73 -3.33
N LEU A 69 -18.12 -0.23 -4.20
CA LEU A 69 -17.02 -1.17 -3.98
C LEU A 69 -15.68 -0.42 -3.82
N ILE A 70 -15.38 0.52 -4.70
CA ILE A 70 -14.21 1.40 -4.60
C ILE A 70 -14.22 2.13 -3.25
N GLY A 71 -15.33 2.78 -2.89
CA GLY A 71 -15.48 3.47 -1.61
C GLY A 71 -15.23 2.57 -0.40
N LEU A 72 -15.70 1.32 -0.42
CA LEU A 72 -15.41 0.33 0.64
C LEU A 72 -13.93 0.00 0.73
N THR A 73 -13.23 -0.15 -0.40
CA THR A 73 -11.78 -0.40 -0.38
C THR A 73 -10.98 0.77 0.18
N VAL A 74 -11.42 2.01 -0.07
CA VAL A 74 -10.83 3.22 0.51
C VAL A 74 -11.10 3.26 2.01
N LEU A 75 -12.35 3.04 2.43
CA LEU A 75 -12.77 3.02 3.85
C LEU A 75 -12.03 1.97 4.67
N LEU A 76 -11.77 0.79 4.11
CA LEU A 76 -11.05 -0.29 4.77
C LEU A 76 -9.52 -0.14 4.73
N GLY A 77 -9.01 0.80 3.92
CA GLY A 77 -7.58 1.08 3.78
C GLY A 77 -6.83 1.36 5.09
N PRO A 78 -7.30 2.29 5.95
CA PRO A 78 -6.64 2.59 7.23
C PRO A 78 -6.55 1.36 8.14
N TRP A 79 -7.60 0.52 8.14
CA TRP A 79 -7.65 -0.70 8.94
C TRP A 79 -6.59 -1.71 8.50
N LEU A 80 -6.46 -1.90 7.19
CA LEU A 80 -5.43 -2.75 6.62
C LEU A 80 -4.03 -2.26 7.01
N VAL A 81 -3.78 -0.95 6.93
CA VAL A 81 -2.46 -0.38 7.30
C VAL A 81 -2.14 -0.61 8.77
N GLY A 82 -3.07 -0.34 9.68
CA GLY A 82 -2.86 -0.58 11.11
C GLY A 82 -2.51 -2.04 11.42
N ALA A 83 -3.27 -2.98 10.83
CA ALA A 83 -3.01 -4.41 10.98
C ALA A 83 -1.68 -4.84 10.33
N ALA A 84 -1.35 -4.30 9.16
CA ALA A 84 -0.11 -4.58 8.43
C ALA A 84 1.14 -4.10 9.19
N VAL A 85 1.08 -2.95 9.85
CA VAL A 85 2.18 -2.43 10.69
C VAL A 85 2.43 -3.38 11.86
N VAL A 86 1.40 -3.78 12.59
CA VAL A 86 1.53 -4.71 13.73
C VAL A 86 2.07 -6.07 13.26
N ALA A 87 1.53 -6.59 12.16
CA ALA A 87 2.02 -7.83 11.55
C ALA A 87 3.50 -7.72 11.13
N THR A 88 3.90 -6.57 10.60
CA THR A 88 5.29 -6.33 10.18
C THR A 88 6.25 -6.29 11.37
N ILE A 89 5.89 -5.56 12.42
CA ILE A 89 6.69 -5.47 13.66
C ILE A 89 6.85 -6.87 14.27
N GLU A 90 5.77 -7.64 14.34
CA GLU A 90 5.79 -8.99 14.90
C GLU A 90 6.63 -9.96 14.06
N ALA A 91 6.51 -9.90 12.73
CA ALA A 91 7.36 -10.68 11.84
C ALA A 91 8.85 -10.28 11.95
N TRP A 92 9.13 -8.98 12.11
CA TRP A 92 10.48 -8.45 12.26
C TRP A 92 11.13 -8.83 13.59
N ARG A 93 10.37 -8.97 14.67
CA ARG A 93 10.87 -9.43 15.98
C ARG A 93 11.38 -10.88 15.94
N GLN A 94 10.96 -11.70 14.96
CA GLN A 94 11.22 -13.15 14.93
C GLN A 94 12.31 -13.58 13.97
N ARG A 95 13.43 -12.89 13.99
CA ARG A 95 14.51 -13.06 13.01
C ARG A 95 15.10 -14.48 12.92
N ALA A 96 15.01 -15.29 13.98
CA ALA A 96 15.55 -16.66 14.01
C ALA A 96 14.67 -17.66 13.22
N ASP A 97 13.37 -17.76 13.52
CA ASP A 97 12.47 -18.79 12.94
C ASP A 97 11.40 -18.24 11.98
N GLY A 98 11.17 -16.92 11.97
CA GLY A 98 10.02 -16.27 11.32
C GLY A 98 10.20 -15.89 9.85
N GLN A 99 11.29 -16.27 9.19
CA GLN A 99 11.60 -15.76 7.84
C GLN A 99 10.60 -16.17 6.76
N ARG A 100 10.01 -17.38 6.87
CA ARG A 100 8.94 -17.80 5.94
C ARG A 100 7.72 -16.90 6.07
N THR A 101 7.34 -16.56 7.30
CA THR A 101 6.19 -15.69 7.60
C THR A 101 6.44 -14.27 7.13
N ALA A 102 7.60 -13.70 7.42
CA ALA A 102 8.02 -12.38 6.93
C ALA A 102 8.02 -12.32 5.39
N GLY A 103 8.49 -13.39 4.73
CA GLY A 103 8.45 -13.53 3.28
C GLY A 103 7.03 -13.50 2.70
N ARG A 104 6.11 -14.28 3.29
CA ARG A 104 4.70 -14.32 2.87
C ARG A 104 4.00 -12.97 3.08
N LEU A 105 4.20 -12.34 4.23
CA LEU A 105 3.65 -11.01 4.51
C LEU A 105 4.18 -9.98 3.50
N ALA A 106 5.49 -9.97 3.24
CA ALA A 106 6.08 -9.07 2.26
C ALA A 106 5.51 -9.29 0.85
N VAL A 107 5.20 -10.53 0.46
CA VAL A 107 4.52 -10.83 -0.82
C VAL A 107 3.10 -10.24 -0.81
N GLY A 108 2.31 -10.49 0.23
CA GLY A 108 0.94 -9.97 0.33
C GLY A 108 0.87 -8.45 0.24
N LEU A 109 1.73 -7.75 1.00
CA LEU A 109 1.84 -6.29 0.95
C LEU A 109 2.32 -5.80 -0.43
N SER A 110 3.24 -6.53 -1.08
CA SER A 110 3.71 -6.16 -2.42
C SER A 110 2.60 -6.30 -3.46
N ILE A 111 1.76 -7.33 -3.38
CA ILE A 111 0.59 -7.49 -4.25
C ILE A 111 -0.38 -6.35 -4.04
N TYR A 112 -0.68 -6.00 -2.78
CA TYR A 112 -1.58 -4.89 -2.46
C TYR A 112 -1.10 -3.59 -3.10
N VAL A 113 0.15 -3.20 -2.83
CA VAL A 113 0.72 -1.97 -3.39
C VAL A 113 0.77 -2.03 -4.91
N ALA A 114 1.25 -3.13 -5.51
CA ALA A 114 1.37 -3.25 -6.97
C ALA A 114 0.02 -3.08 -7.67
N LEU A 115 -1.02 -3.80 -7.23
CA LEU A 115 -2.35 -3.72 -7.83
C LEU A 115 -3.02 -2.37 -7.56
N SER A 116 -2.80 -1.77 -6.38
CA SER A 116 -3.29 -0.41 -6.09
C SER A 116 -2.69 0.63 -7.03
N PHE A 117 -1.36 0.60 -7.24
CA PHE A 117 -0.69 1.51 -8.17
C PHE A 117 -1.14 1.29 -9.61
N LEU A 118 -1.25 0.05 -10.08
CA LEU A 118 -1.83 -0.21 -11.40
C LEU A 118 -3.25 0.37 -11.52
N GLY A 119 -4.05 0.31 -10.46
CA GLY A 119 -5.37 0.95 -10.42
C GLY A 119 -5.29 2.47 -10.47
N PHE A 120 -4.32 3.10 -9.76
CA PHE A 120 -4.08 4.54 -9.87
C PHE A 120 -3.71 4.96 -11.29
N GLU A 121 -2.87 4.17 -11.97
CA GLU A 121 -2.46 4.46 -13.34
C GLU A 121 -3.61 4.33 -14.34
N VAL A 122 -4.47 3.31 -14.17
CA VAL A 122 -5.72 3.20 -14.95
C VAL A 122 -6.63 4.41 -14.68
N GLY A 123 -6.77 4.82 -13.41
CA GLY A 123 -7.52 6.01 -13.03
C GLY A 123 -6.98 7.29 -13.69
N LYS A 124 -5.67 7.50 -13.65
CA LYS A 124 -4.99 8.63 -14.31
C LYS A 124 -5.17 8.59 -15.82
N ALA A 125 -5.11 7.42 -16.45
CA ALA A 125 -5.33 7.27 -17.88
C ALA A 125 -6.76 7.64 -18.29
N TRP A 126 -7.77 7.27 -17.47
CA TRP A 126 -9.16 7.67 -17.71
C TRP A 126 -9.42 9.17 -17.48
N HIS A 127 -8.64 9.81 -16.63
CA HIS A 127 -8.77 11.24 -16.28
C HIS A 127 -7.56 12.05 -16.73
N ASP A 128 -6.96 11.69 -17.87
CA ASP A 128 -5.68 12.26 -18.32
C ASP A 128 -5.75 13.79 -18.53
N ALA A 129 -6.88 14.34 -18.97
CA ALA A 129 -7.05 15.78 -19.10
C ALA A 129 -6.96 16.52 -17.74
N GLU A 130 -7.62 15.98 -16.71
CA GLU A 130 -7.62 16.54 -15.35
C GLU A 130 -6.22 16.41 -14.72
N MET A 131 -5.56 15.28 -14.93
CA MET A 131 -4.19 15.04 -14.43
C MET A 131 -3.17 15.97 -15.09
N ARG A 132 -3.28 16.22 -16.41
CA ARG A 132 -2.45 17.20 -17.12
C ARG A 132 -2.62 18.60 -16.54
N GLN A 133 -3.87 19.01 -16.30
CA GLN A 133 -4.17 20.30 -15.70
C GLN A 133 -3.60 20.41 -14.28
N PHE A 134 -3.74 19.35 -13.46
CA PHE A 134 -3.18 19.31 -12.11
C PHE A 134 -1.66 19.49 -12.10
N PHE A 135 -0.93 18.78 -12.97
CA PHE A 135 0.53 18.92 -13.08
C PHE A 135 0.95 20.33 -13.51
N GLN A 136 0.26 20.90 -14.50
CA GLN A 136 0.53 22.27 -14.96
C GLN A 136 0.26 23.30 -13.85
N ALA A 137 -0.86 23.18 -13.15
CA ALA A 137 -1.21 24.05 -12.02
C ALA A 137 -0.22 23.93 -10.86
N SER A 138 0.36 22.74 -10.66
CA SER A 138 1.42 22.47 -9.67
C SER A 138 2.81 22.98 -10.09
N GLY A 139 2.91 23.61 -11.27
CA GLY A 139 4.16 24.15 -11.81
C GLY A 139 5.09 23.10 -12.42
N TYR A 140 4.56 21.93 -12.79
CA TYR A 140 5.31 20.88 -13.47
C TYR A 140 4.97 20.82 -14.97
N PRO A 141 5.93 20.48 -15.84
CA PRO A 141 5.66 20.26 -17.25
C PRO A 141 4.88 18.96 -17.46
N VAL A 142 3.98 18.91 -18.45
CA VAL A 142 3.14 17.73 -18.71
C VAL A 142 3.95 16.44 -18.92
N TRP A 143 5.12 16.52 -19.55
CA TRP A 143 5.95 15.32 -19.77
C TRP A 143 6.37 14.64 -18.47
N SER A 144 6.51 15.37 -17.35
CA SER A 144 6.90 14.78 -16.08
C SER A 144 5.79 13.92 -15.48
N MET A 145 4.52 14.21 -15.81
CA MET A 145 3.39 13.35 -15.44
C MET A 145 3.59 11.95 -16.02
N TYR A 146 3.85 11.83 -17.32
CA TYR A 146 4.05 10.53 -17.97
C TYR A 146 5.29 9.80 -17.46
N VAL A 147 6.34 10.54 -17.07
CA VAL A 147 7.52 9.94 -16.40
C VAL A 147 7.13 9.35 -15.04
N VAL A 148 6.38 10.08 -14.22
CA VAL A 148 5.90 9.60 -12.92
C VAL A 148 5.03 8.35 -13.10
N MET A 149 4.07 8.38 -14.02
CA MET A 149 3.21 7.23 -14.36
C MET A 149 4.04 6.00 -14.79
N GLY A 150 5.05 6.20 -15.64
CA GLY A 150 5.95 5.14 -16.08
C GLY A 150 6.76 4.54 -14.93
N VAL A 151 7.31 5.40 -14.06
CA VAL A 151 8.08 4.97 -12.88
C VAL A 151 7.20 4.20 -11.88
N GLU A 152 5.98 4.68 -11.64
CA GLU A 152 5.01 4.02 -10.77
C GLU A 152 4.61 2.65 -11.32
N THR A 153 4.29 2.56 -12.61
CA THR A 153 3.95 1.30 -13.29
C THR A 153 5.10 0.29 -13.22
N LEU A 154 6.30 0.70 -13.62
CA LEU A 154 7.47 -0.20 -13.63
C LEU A 154 7.83 -0.65 -12.21
N SER A 155 7.73 0.24 -11.22
CA SER A 155 8.01 -0.11 -9.83
C SER A 155 6.93 -1.01 -9.24
N ALA A 156 5.66 -0.82 -9.58
CA ALA A 156 4.56 -1.72 -9.19
C ALA A 156 4.79 -3.14 -9.74
N LEU A 157 5.19 -3.28 -10.99
CA LEU A 157 5.55 -4.59 -11.57
C LEU A 157 6.80 -5.17 -10.90
N ALA A 158 7.83 -4.35 -10.67
CA ALA A 158 9.07 -4.78 -10.04
C ALA A 158 8.89 -5.22 -8.57
N LEU A 159 7.90 -4.68 -7.84
CA LEU A 159 7.56 -5.10 -6.47
C LEU A 159 7.21 -6.59 -6.36
N LEU A 160 6.59 -7.15 -7.42
CA LEU A 160 6.22 -8.56 -7.49
C LEU A 160 7.46 -9.47 -7.58
N SER A 161 8.58 -8.95 -8.08
CA SER A 161 9.85 -9.65 -8.11
C SER A 161 10.58 -9.54 -6.76
N SER A 162 10.81 -10.69 -6.10
CA SER A 162 11.54 -10.73 -4.82
C SER A 162 12.95 -10.14 -4.90
N ARG A 163 13.58 -10.14 -6.08
CA ARG A 163 14.92 -9.57 -6.30
C ARG A 163 14.89 -8.04 -6.30
N LEU A 164 13.88 -7.46 -6.95
CA LEU A 164 13.75 -6.02 -7.15
C LEU A 164 12.93 -5.31 -6.06
N ARG A 165 12.16 -6.05 -5.26
CA ARG A 165 11.24 -5.54 -4.24
C ARG A 165 11.79 -4.40 -3.37
N LEU A 166 13.02 -4.53 -2.86
CA LEU A 166 13.61 -3.49 -2.01
C LEU A 166 13.80 -2.17 -2.78
N VAL A 167 14.31 -2.26 -4.01
CA VAL A 167 14.56 -1.09 -4.87
C VAL A 167 13.23 -0.48 -5.31
N ALA A 168 12.31 -1.31 -5.81
CA ALA A 168 10.98 -0.90 -6.24
C ALA A 168 10.19 -0.20 -5.12
N ALA A 169 10.22 -0.77 -3.90
CA ALA A 169 9.58 -0.15 -2.74
C ALA A 169 10.22 1.19 -2.37
N GLY A 170 11.54 1.31 -2.50
CA GLY A 170 12.26 2.57 -2.25
C GLY A 170 11.89 3.66 -3.26
N VAL A 171 11.84 3.31 -4.54
CA VAL A 171 11.44 4.24 -5.62
C VAL A 171 10.01 4.72 -5.41
N LEU A 172 9.05 3.82 -5.18
CA LEU A 172 7.66 4.21 -4.91
C LEU A 172 7.53 5.06 -3.64
N ALA A 173 8.31 4.77 -2.60
CA ALA A 173 8.28 5.57 -1.38
C ALA A 173 8.74 7.02 -1.65
N LEU A 174 9.77 7.21 -2.48
CA LEU A 174 10.20 8.54 -2.91
C LEU A 174 9.14 9.25 -3.74
N VAL A 175 8.45 8.54 -4.64
CA VAL A 175 7.35 9.10 -5.43
C VAL A 175 6.20 9.56 -4.53
N MET A 176 5.80 8.74 -3.54
CA MET A 176 4.76 9.11 -2.59
C MET A 176 5.15 10.31 -1.71
N LEU A 177 6.41 10.40 -1.29
CA LEU A 177 6.91 11.61 -0.60
C LEU A 177 6.81 12.85 -1.49
N GLY A 178 7.16 12.73 -2.78
CA GLY A 178 7.02 13.81 -3.74
C GLY A 178 5.56 14.23 -3.99
N ALA A 179 4.63 13.27 -4.03
CA ALA A 179 3.20 13.54 -4.14
C ALA A 179 2.67 14.32 -2.92
N ILE A 180 2.99 13.86 -1.70
CA ILE A 180 2.61 14.55 -0.46
C ILE A 180 3.21 15.96 -0.42
N ALA A 181 4.47 16.12 -0.80
CA ALA A 181 5.13 17.42 -0.85
C ALA A 181 4.49 18.36 -1.88
N THR A 182 4.02 17.83 -3.02
CA THR A 182 3.32 18.61 -4.04
C THR A 182 2.00 19.17 -3.50
N HIS A 183 1.16 18.33 -2.90
CA HIS A 183 -0.07 18.78 -2.26
C HIS A 183 0.18 19.82 -1.17
N ALA A 184 1.18 19.59 -0.31
CA ALA A 184 1.56 20.54 0.73
C ALA A 184 2.02 21.89 0.16
N ARG A 185 2.79 21.89 -0.93
CA ARG A 185 3.24 23.10 -1.63
C ARG A 185 2.09 23.86 -2.29
N ASN A 186 1.11 23.14 -2.83
CA ASN A 186 -0.07 23.72 -3.46
C ASN A 186 -1.06 24.32 -2.44
N GLY A 187 -0.92 23.97 -1.16
CA GLY A 187 -1.87 24.36 -0.12
C GLY A 187 -3.15 23.51 -0.14
N ASP A 188 -3.09 22.33 -0.76
CA ASP A 188 -4.23 21.42 -0.85
C ASP A 188 -4.61 20.88 0.54
N PRO A 189 -5.89 20.56 0.78
CA PRO A 189 -6.29 19.84 1.99
C PRO A 189 -5.47 18.56 2.16
N PHE A 190 -5.00 18.27 3.38
CA PHE A 190 -4.23 17.05 3.65
C PHE A 190 -4.99 15.75 3.30
N GLY A 191 -6.33 15.83 3.25
CA GLY A 191 -7.20 14.74 2.77
C GLY A 191 -6.76 14.21 1.40
N ASP A 192 -6.28 15.08 0.51
CA ASP A 192 -5.88 14.73 -0.86
C ASP A 192 -4.58 13.93 -0.89
N SER A 193 -3.80 13.97 0.19
CA SER A 193 -2.56 13.18 0.36
C SER A 193 -2.76 11.86 1.11
N LEU A 194 -3.97 11.51 1.54
CA LEU A 194 -4.20 10.34 2.39
C LEU A 194 -3.86 9.02 1.69
N ASP A 195 -4.14 8.90 0.40
CA ASP A 195 -3.78 7.71 -0.36
C ASP A 195 -2.26 7.55 -0.51
N ALA A 196 -1.56 8.65 -0.77
CA ALA A 196 -0.10 8.66 -0.83
C ALA A 196 0.52 8.29 0.53
N LEU A 197 -0.02 8.83 1.62
CA LEU A 197 0.40 8.49 2.99
C LEU A 197 0.15 7.00 3.31
N ARG A 198 -1.03 6.49 2.98
CA ARG A 198 -1.41 5.08 3.15
C ARG A 198 -0.41 4.17 2.46
N MET A 199 -0.12 4.43 1.18
CA MET A 199 0.83 3.64 0.41
C MET A 199 2.26 3.77 0.94
N LEU A 200 2.68 4.96 1.37
CA LEU A 200 3.98 5.19 1.97
C LEU A 200 4.20 4.35 3.24
N LEU A 201 3.18 4.23 4.10
CA LEU A 201 3.25 3.39 5.30
C LEU A 201 3.40 1.90 4.97
N VAL A 202 2.67 1.41 3.96
CA VAL A 202 2.78 0.01 3.52
C VAL A 202 4.14 -0.25 2.84
N LEU A 203 4.63 0.69 2.04
CA LEU A 203 5.97 0.64 1.45
C LEU A 203 7.06 0.59 2.53
N GLY A 204 6.91 1.37 3.60
CA GLY A 204 7.77 1.29 4.78
C GLY A 204 7.80 -0.10 5.41
N CYS A 205 6.63 -0.75 5.54
CA CYS A 205 6.54 -2.13 6.00
C CYS A 205 7.29 -3.11 5.08
N ILE A 206 7.12 -2.97 3.76
CA ILE A 206 7.83 -3.79 2.76
C ILE A 206 9.35 -3.61 2.87
N LEU A 207 9.83 -2.37 3.01
CA LEU A 207 11.26 -2.06 3.15
C LEU A 207 11.86 -2.71 4.40
N LEU A 208 11.15 -2.65 5.54
CA LEU A 208 11.57 -3.29 6.79
C LEU A 208 11.69 -4.81 6.66
N LEU A 209 10.70 -5.45 6.01
CA LEU A 209 10.70 -6.90 5.78
C LEU A 209 11.75 -7.32 4.75
N ALA A 210 11.94 -6.56 3.66
CA ALA A 210 12.92 -6.87 2.63
C ALA A 210 14.35 -6.79 3.17
N ARG A 211 14.64 -5.82 4.06
CA ARG A 211 15.95 -5.70 4.74
C ARG A 211 16.23 -6.90 5.66
N SER A 212 15.25 -7.33 6.45
CA SER A 212 15.43 -8.47 7.38
C SER A 212 15.64 -9.79 6.63
N LEU A 213 14.99 -9.99 5.49
CA LEU A 213 15.16 -11.18 4.65
C LEU A 213 16.53 -11.23 3.95
N ARG A 214 17.11 -10.07 3.61
CA ARG A 214 18.46 -10.01 3.03
C ARG A 214 19.52 -10.38 4.08
N SER A 215 19.51 -9.76 5.26
CA SER A 215 20.51 -10.03 6.30
C SER A 215 20.53 -11.51 6.72
N GLY A 216 19.36 -12.14 6.84
CA GLY A 216 19.25 -13.55 7.16
C GLY A 216 19.84 -14.51 6.10
N ARG A 217 19.89 -14.10 4.83
CA ARG A 217 20.51 -14.89 3.76
C ARG A 217 22.04 -14.86 3.84
N TRP A 218 22.61 -13.71 4.22
CA TRP A 218 24.06 -13.56 4.37
C TRP A 218 24.63 -14.40 5.52
N HIS A 219 23.91 -14.55 6.63
CA HIS A 219 24.34 -15.40 7.75
C HIS A 219 24.40 -16.89 7.39
N ARG A 220 23.42 -17.41 6.63
CA ARG A 220 23.40 -18.83 6.21
C ARG A 220 24.47 -19.21 5.18
N LEU A 221 25.05 -18.25 4.47
CA LEU A 221 26.14 -18.52 3.51
C LEU A 221 27.52 -18.55 4.18
N ARG A 222 27.62 -18.20 5.47
CA ARG A 222 28.87 -18.14 6.24
C ARG A 222 28.96 -19.21 7.35
N SER A 223 27.89 -20.00 7.54
CA SER A 223 27.81 -21.13 8.48
C SER A 223 27.92 -22.44 7.71
#